data_AF-A0A450XI78-F1
#
_entry.id   AF-A0A450XI78-F1
#
_cell.length_a   1.000
_cell.length_b   1.000
_cell.length_c   1.000
_cell.angle_alpha   90.00
_cell.angle_beta   90.00
_cell.angle_gamma   90.00
#
_symmetry.space_group_name_H-M   'P 1'
#
loop_
_entity.id
_entity.type
_entity.pdbx_description
1 polymer ?
#
loop_
_entity_poly.entity_id
_entity_poly.type
_entity_poly.pdbx_seq_one_letter_code
_entity_poly.pdbx_strand_id
1 'polypeptide(L)'
;MLATLQKLGVIPSFSRPSVSDDNPYSESLFRTLKYCPAYPGKPFESLEQARGWVHGFAHWYNEKHRHSAIGYVTPEQRHRGQDAALLEKRKELYEATRAKN
;
A
#
# COMPACT_ATOMS: atom_id res chain seq x y z
N MET A 1 4.25 -15.40 20.44
CA MET A 1 3.66 -15.10 19.10
C MET A 1 3.12 -16.35 18.41
N LEU A 2 3.92 -17.42 18.24
CA LEU A 2 3.46 -18.67 17.61
C LEU A 2 2.20 -19.28 18.26
N ALA A 3 2.17 -19.38 19.59
CA ALA A 3 1.02 -19.89 20.33
C ALA A 3 -0.27 -19.08 20.07
N THR A 4 -0.15 -17.77 19.85
CA THR A 4 -1.28 -16.89 19.51
C THR A 4 -1.77 -17.16 18.09
N LEU A 5 -0.86 -17.29 17.12
CA LEU A 5 -1.20 -17.60 15.73
C LEU A 5 -1.92 -18.95 15.63
N GLN A 6 -1.40 -19.97 16.30
CA GLN A 6 -2.03 -21.30 16.37
C GLN A 6 -3.43 -21.23 17.01
N LYS A 7 -3.58 -20.51 18.13
CA LYS A 7 -4.89 -20.29 18.77
C LYS A 7 -5.90 -19.61 17.84
N LEU A 8 -5.43 -18.72 16.97
CA LEU A 8 -6.25 -18.01 15.99
C LEU A 8 -6.43 -18.79 14.67
N GLY A 9 -5.88 -20.01 14.54
CA GLY A 9 -5.93 -20.79 13.31
C GLY A 9 -5.08 -20.24 12.16
N VAL A 10 -4.14 -19.34 12.45
CA VAL A 10 -3.24 -18.74 11.47
C VAL A 10 -2.00 -19.61 11.32
N ILE A 11 -1.77 -20.11 10.10
CA ILE A 11 -0.58 -20.91 9.77
C ILE A 11 0.58 -19.95 9.48
N PRO A 12 1.66 -19.96 10.28
CA PRO A 12 2.83 -19.13 9.99
C PRO A 12 3.60 -19.71 8.81
N SER A 13 4.04 -18.83 7.90
CA SER A 13 5.01 -19.13 6.86
C SER A 13 6.22 -18.22 7.06
N PHE A 14 7.41 -18.80 7.01
CA PHE A 14 8.67 -18.08 7.21
C PHE A 14 9.46 -18.03 5.91
N SER A 15 10.12 -16.89 5.67
CA SER A 15 11.09 -16.76 4.59
C SER A 15 12.23 -17.77 4.78
N ARG A 16 12.78 -18.23 3.67
CA ARG A 16 13.95 -19.09 3.64
C ARG A 16 15.14 -18.36 4.28
N PRO A 17 16.00 -19.07 5.02
CA PRO A 17 17.21 -18.47 5.57
C PRO A 17 18.03 -17.77 4.49
N SER A 18 18.42 -16.52 4.76
CA SER A 18 19.27 -15.71 3.88
C SER A 18 18.67 -15.35 2.51
N VAL A 19 17.34 -15.39 2.37
CA VAL A 19 16.62 -14.97 1.15
C VAL A 19 15.73 -13.78 1.44
N SER A 20 16.20 -12.57 1.11
CA SER A 20 15.50 -11.32 1.44
C SER A 20 14.24 -11.10 0.59
N ASP A 21 14.26 -11.56 -0.66
CA ASP A 21 13.21 -11.34 -1.66
C ASP A 21 12.02 -12.31 -1.57
N ASP A 22 11.96 -13.17 -0.54
CA ASP A 22 10.84 -14.09 -0.33
C ASP A 22 9.51 -13.36 -0.01
N ASN A 23 9.57 -12.07 0.33
CA ASN A 23 8.39 -11.24 0.58
C ASN A 23 8.46 -9.91 -0.19
N PRO A 24 8.46 -9.98 -1.54
CA PRO A 24 8.75 -8.82 -2.40
C PRO A 24 7.69 -7.72 -2.25
N TYR A 25 6.44 -8.09 -1.90
CA TYR A 25 5.38 -7.14 -1.64
C TYR A 25 5.65 -6.27 -0.40
N SER A 26 6.13 -6.88 0.68
CA SER A 26 6.45 -6.12 1.91
C SER A 26 7.71 -5.26 1.71
N GLU A 27 8.71 -5.76 0.97
CA GLU A 27 9.88 -4.95 0.60
C GLU A 27 9.49 -3.71 -0.21
N SER A 28 8.59 -3.89 -1.20
CA SER A 28 8.05 -2.78 -1.99
C SER A 28 7.34 -1.74 -1.12
N LEU A 29 6.50 -2.19 -0.16
CA LEU A 29 5.85 -1.30 0.80
C LEU A 29 6.87 -0.52 1.64
N PHE A 30 7.90 -1.19 2.19
CA PHE A 30 8.93 -0.51 2.98
C PHE A 30 9.74 0.49 2.15
N ARG A 31 9.98 0.19 0.87
CA ARG A 31 10.56 1.16 -0.05
C ARG A 31 9.63 2.36 -0.23
N THR A 32 8.34 2.17 -0.50
CA THR A 32 7.40 3.31 -0.59
C THR A 32 7.39 4.15 0.68
N LEU A 33 7.42 3.52 1.85
CA LEU A 33 7.49 4.21 3.14
C LEU A 33 8.72 5.10 3.25
N LYS A 34 9.91 4.56 2.95
CA LYS A 34 11.20 5.27 3.10
C LYS A 34 11.42 6.37 2.07
N TYR A 35 10.84 6.22 0.88
CA TYR A 35 11.03 7.15 -0.23
C TYR A 35 9.81 8.06 -0.47
N CYS A 36 8.80 8.03 0.41
CA CYS A 36 7.69 8.97 0.29
C CYS A 36 8.16 10.40 0.61
N PRO A 37 7.56 11.44 0.00
CA PRO A 37 7.96 12.83 0.25
C PRO A 37 7.85 13.27 1.72
N ALA A 38 6.98 12.63 2.49
CA ALA A 38 6.75 12.94 3.91
C ALA A 38 7.67 12.17 4.86
N TYR A 39 8.68 11.45 4.36
CA TYR A 39 9.61 10.70 5.21
C TYR A 39 10.37 11.64 6.18
N PRO A 40 10.52 11.28 7.47
CA PRO A 40 11.12 12.18 8.45
C PRO A 40 12.60 12.38 8.16
N GLY A 41 13.02 13.65 8.07
CA GLY A 41 14.44 14.02 7.94
C GLY A 41 15.20 14.04 9.28
N LYS A 42 14.49 13.89 10.41
CA LYS A 42 15.06 13.86 11.76
C LYS A 42 14.49 12.67 12.56
N PRO A 43 15.20 12.17 13.57
CA PRO A 43 14.68 11.15 14.48
C PRO A 43 13.39 11.61 15.17
N PHE A 44 12.55 10.65 15.54
CA PHE A 44 11.38 10.92 16.38
C PHE A 44 11.82 11.15 17.83
N GLU A 45 11.17 12.10 18.50
CA GLU A 45 11.42 12.46 19.90
C GLU A 45 10.71 11.49 20.87
N SER A 46 9.67 10.81 20.40
CA SER A 46 8.90 9.84 21.20
C SER A 46 8.31 8.71 20.36
N LEU A 47 7.90 7.65 21.05
CA LEU A 47 7.21 6.52 20.42
C LEU A 47 5.84 6.93 19.87
N GLU A 48 5.16 7.86 20.54
CA GLU A 48 3.88 8.42 20.13
C GLU A 48 4.01 9.17 18.81
N GLN A 49 5.07 9.95 18.64
CA GLN A 49 5.35 10.65 17.39
C GLN A 49 5.62 9.66 16.25
N ALA A 50 6.43 8.63 16.50
CA ALA A 50 6.70 7.58 15.52
C ALA A 50 5.41 6.85 15.10
N ARG A 51 4.57 6.47 16.06
CA ARG A 51 3.27 5.83 15.79
C ARG A 51 2.36 6.74 14.98
N GLY A 52 2.23 8.01 15.37
CA GLY A 52 1.42 8.99 14.65
C GLY A 52 1.85 9.15 13.20
N TRP A 53 3.16 9.22 12.96
CA TRP A 53 3.69 9.28 11.60
C TRP A 53 3.38 8.02 10.79
N VAL A 54 3.60 6.82 11.35
CA VAL A 54 3.29 5.55 10.66
C VAL A 54 1.80 5.41 10.36
N HIS A 55 0.92 5.82 11.28
CA HIS A 55 -0.52 5.86 11.04
C HIS A 55 -0.89 6.82 9.90
N GLY A 56 -0.28 8.00 9.88
CA GLY A 56 -0.45 8.97 8.79
C GLY A 56 0.01 8.39 7.44
N PHE A 57 1.15 7.71 7.42
CA PHE A 57 1.64 7.01 6.24
C PHE A 57 0.67 5.92 5.77
N ALA A 58 0.17 5.07 6.68
CA ALA A 58 -0.75 3.99 6.33
C ALA A 58 -2.06 4.51 5.73
N HIS A 59 -2.65 5.55 6.33
CA HIS A 59 -3.84 6.19 5.77
C HIS A 59 -3.56 6.83 4.40
N TRP A 60 -2.44 7.54 4.26
CA TRP A 60 -2.05 8.10 2.96
C TRP A 60 -1.86 7.01 1.90
N TYR A 61 -1.14 5.94 2.21
CA TYR A 61 -0.86 4.83 1.30
C TYR A 61 -2.16 4.16 0.83
N ASN A 62 -3.05 3.81 1.77
CA ASN A 62 -4.27 3.06 1.46
C ASN A 62 -5.36 3.92 0.81
N GLU A 63 -5.54 5.17 1.24
CA GLU A 63 -6.71 5.96 0.87
C GLU A 63 -6.43 7.12 -0.08
N LYS A 64 -5.18 7.54 -0.25
CA LYS A 64 -4.83 8.75 -1.04
C LYS A 64 -3.86 8.45 -2.17
N HIS A 65 -2.83 7.65 -1.90
CA HIS A 65 -1.81 7.33 -2.89
C HIS A 65 -2.37 6.39 -3.96
N ARG A 66 -2.19 6.75 -5.23
CA ARG A 66 -2.64 5.96 -6.38
C ARG A 66 -1.46 5.21 -6.97
N HIS A 67 -1.65 3.92 -7.22
CA HIS A 67 -0.57 3.03 -7.63
C HIS A 67 -0.71 2.64 -9.10
N SER A 68 0.35 2.83 -9.87
CA SER A 68 0.36 2.51 -11.31
C SER A 68 0.07 1.03 -11.59
N ALA A 69 0.60 0.13 -10.74
CA ALA A 69 0.42 -1.32 -10.87
C ALA A 69 -1.05 -1.79 -10.77
N ILE A 70 -1.94 -0.96 -10.22
CA ILE A 70 -3.38 -1.23 -10.13
C ILE A 70 -4.20 -0.20 -10.91
N GLY A 71 -3.61 0.41 -11.95
CA GLY A 71 -4.33 1.34 -12.81
C GLY A 71 -4.61 2.69 -12.15
N TYR A 72 -3.72 3.19 -11.29
CA TYR A 72 -3.87 4.48 -10.60
C TYR A 72 -5.19 4.62 -9.84
N VAL A 73 -5.60 3.57 -9.13
CA VAL A 73 -6.58 3.63 -8.04
C VAL A 73 -5.84 3.49 -6.71
N THR A 74 -6.52 3.76 -5.60
CA THR A 74 -5.94 3.56 -4.27
C THR A 74 -6.07 2.09 -3.85
N PRO A 75 -5.18 1.57 -2.97
CA PRO A 75 -5.29 0.21 -2.46
C PRO A 75 -6.67 -0.07 -1.83
N GLU A 76 -7.23 0.91 -1.11
CA GLU A 76 -8.54 0.78 -0.48
C GLU A 76 -9.68 0.67 -1.52
N GLN A 77 -9.62 1.45 -2.62
CA GLN A 77 -10.61 1.36 -3.70
C GLN A 77 -10.60 -0.02 -4.34
N ARG A 78 -9.41 -0.57 -4.58
CA ARG A 78 -9.25 -1.93 -5.12
C ARG A 78 -9.72 -2.98 -4.11
N HIS A 79 -9.40 -2.81 -2.84
CA HIS A 79 -9.81 -3.72 -1.77
C HIS A 79 -11.35 -3.78 -1.64
N ARG A 80 -12.04 -2.64 -1.80
CA ARG A 80 -13.50 -2.54 -1.78
C ARG A 80 -14.16 -2.89 -3.12
N GLY A 81 -13.41 -3.28 -4.15
CA GLY A 81 -13.93 -3.59 -5.49
C GLY A 81 -14.53 -2.39 -6.25
N GLN A 82 -14.19 -1.16 -5.84
CA GLN A 82 -14.69 0.08 -6.46
C GLN A 82 -13.93 0.44 -7.74
N ASP A 83 -12.77 -0.16 -7.93
CA ASP A 83 -11.84 0.13 -9.01
C ASP A 83 -12.41 -0.19 -10.40
N ALA A 84 -13.19 -1.27 -10.55
CA ALA A 84 -13.78 -1.64 -11.84
C ALA A 84 -14.64 -0.50 -12.43
N ALA A 85 -15.55 0.05 -11.63
CA ALA A 85 -16.41 1.16 -12.05
C ALA A 85 -15.61 2.45 -12.30
N LEU A 86 -14.55 2.70 -11.52
CA LEU A 86 -13.69 3.87 -11.71
C LEU A 86 -12.87 3.78 -13.00
N LEU A 87 -12.37 2.59 -13.33
CA LEU A 87 -11.57 2.35 -14.53
C LEU A 87 -12.42 2.42 -15.80
N GLU A 88 -13.65 1.89 -15.79
CA GLU A 88 -14.54 1.99 -16.95
C GLU A 88 -14.90 3.45 -17.25
N LYS A 89 -15.30 4.23 -16.24
CA LYS A 89 -15.55 5.68 -16.41
C LYS A 89 -14.36 6.43 -16.99
N ARG A 90 -13.14 6.03 -16.61
CA ARG A 90 -11.92 6.65 -17.12
C ARG A 90 -11.68 6.29 -18.59
N LYS A 91 -11.94 5.03 -18.97
CA LYS A 91 -11.85 4.57 -20.35
C LYS A 91 -12.83 5.33 -21.26
N GLU A 92 -14.10 5.44 -20.84
CA GLU A 92 -15.12 6.22 -21.56
C GLU A 92 -14.66 7.67 -21.79
N LEU A 93 -14.10 8.32 -20.77
CA LEU A 93 -13.57 9.68 -20.87
C LEU A 93 -12.42 9.76 -21.90
N TYR A 94 -11.50 8.81 -21.89
CA TYR A 94 -10.38 8.78 -22.83
C TYR A 94 -10.85 8.55 -24.27
N GLU A 95 -11.80 7.66 -24.49
CA GLU A 95 -12.39 7.41 -25.81
C GLU A 95 -13.11 8.65 -26.34
N ALA A 96 -13.94 9.29 -25.50
CA ALA A 96 -14.65 10.52 -25.86
C ALA A 96 -13.69 11.68 -26.17
N THR A 97 -12.58 11.79 -25.43
CA THR A 97 -11.55 12.81 -25.69
C THR A 97 -10.81 12.54 -26.99
N ARG A 98 -10.46 11.28 -27.27
CA ARG A 98 -9.80 10.89 -28.52
C ARG A 98 -10.66 11.13 -29.75
N ALA A 99 -11.98 10.96 -29.65
CA ALA A 99 -12.91 11.19 -30.75
C ALA A 99 -13.13 12.69 -31.08
N LYS A 100 -12.71 13.61 -30.20
CA LYS A 100 -12.82 15.06 -30.39
C LYS A 100 -11.58 15.71 -31.03
N ASN A 101 -10.46 14.98 -31.08
CA ASN A 101 -9.20 15.40 -31.70
C ASN A 101 -9.06 14.78 -33.08
#